data_AF-A0A2D7RFC6-F1
#
_entry.id   AF-A0A2D7RFC6-F1
#
_cell.length_a   1.000
_cell.length_b   1.000
_cell.length_c   1.000
_cell.angle_alpha   90.00
_cell.angle_beta   90.00
_cell.angle_gamma   90.00
#
_symmetry.space_group_name_H-M   'P 1'
#
loop_
_entity.id
_entity.type
_entity.pdbx_description
1 polymer ?
#
loop_
_entity_poly.entity_id
_entity_poly.type
_entity_poly.pdbx_seq_one_letter_code
_entity_poly.pdbx_strand_id
1 'polypeptide(L)'
;MDTLGLIIAHLVCDVLTLTATYLIVIRVFDLKTYHILQSYCFALIFKCFLKSYIGVPLNPWMMQLGWAIPSGHTVALGVMYGLLLDKKTQGYLYAFILFLIASTLIYCGYHNLLDVLIGLVCVWILVSFADFLFRFKALYRVLTYLILSIIFMNLSYVSNHATQMQYFNYMIVLAVIERALSSFKNYRKKLRHSSLNGVDAH
;
A
#
# COMPACT_ATOMS: atom_id res chain seq x y z
N MET A 1 -1.63 14.52 -28.30
CA MET A 1 -0.49 14.09 -27.48
C MET A 1 0.45 13.31 -28.38
N ASP A 2 1.76 13.52 -28.25
CA ASP A 2 2.76 12.77 -29.01
C ASP A 2 2.84 11.32 -28.49
N THR A 3 2.86 10.33 -29.40
CA THR A 3 2.90 8.90 -29.07
C THR A 3 4.12 8.56 -28.22
N LEU A 4 5.27 9.16 -28.51
CA LEU A 4 6.50 8.96 -27.74
C LEU A 4 6.33 9.40 -26.28
N GLY A 5 5.70 10.57 -26.07
CA GLY A 5 5.44 11.09 -24.73
C GLY A 5 4.56 10.16 -23.90
N LEU A 6 3.52 9.57 -24.51
CA LEU A 6 2.65 8.60 -23.84
C LEU A 6 3.42 7.33 -23.43
N ILE A 7 4.26 6.80 -24.32
CA ILE A 7 5.11 5.63 -24.03
C ILE A 7 6.03 5.91 -22.84
N ILE A 8 6.69 7.07 -22.84
CA ILE A 8 7.58 7.46 -21.74
C ILE A 8 6.81 7.59 -20.42
N ALA A 9 5.64 8.22 -20.45
CA ALA A 9 4.79 8.37 -19.27
C ALA A 9 4.40 7.00 -18.68
N HIS A 10 3.97 6.04 -19.52
CA HIS A 10 3.71 4.68 -19.09
C HIS A 10 4.92 3.98 -18.48
N LEU A 11 6.07 4.09 -19.15
CA LEU A 11 7.31 3.49 -18.69
C LEU A 11 7.71 3.98 -17.30
N VAL A 12 7.47 5.27 -16.98
CA VAL A 12 7.71 5.81 -15.63
C VAL A 12 6.88 5.08 -14.58
N CYS A 13 5.57 4.89 -14.81
CA CYS A 13 4.70 4.14 -13.89
C CYS A 13 5.14 2.69 -13.72
N ASP A 14 5.53 2.02 -14.81
CA ASP A 14 5.97 0.63 -14.79
C ASP A 14 7.28 0.47 -14.01
N VAL A 15 8.25 1.36 -14.25
CA VAL A 15 9.54 1.37 -13.52
C VAL A 15 9.31 1.60 -12.02
N LEU A 16 8.43 2.52 -11.64
CA LEU A 16 8.08 2.75 -10.24
C LEU A 16 7.43 1.52 -9.60
N THR A 17 6.52 0.86 -10.32
CA THR A 17 5.84 -0.36 -9.83
C THR A 17 6.83 -1.52 -9.65
N LEU A 18 7.71 -1.74 -10.64
CA LEU A 18 8.75 -2.76 -10.58
C LEU A 18 9.75 -2.49 -9.46
N THR A 19 10.15 -1.23 -9.28
CA THR A 19 11.07 -0.84 -8.22
C THR A 19 10.46 -1.08 -6.84
N ALA A 20 9.20 -0.67 -6.62
CA ALA A 20 8.50 -0.95 -5.37
C ALA A 20 8.40 -2.46 -5.09
N THR A 21 8.07 -3.25 -6.11
CA THR A 21 8.00 -4.72 -6.02
C THR A 21 9.35 -5.32 -5.65
N TYR A 22 10.42 -4.90 -6.33
CA TYR A 22 11.78 -5.33 -6.04
C TYR A 22 12.18 -5.04 -4.59
N LEU A 23 11.90 -3.83 -4.10
CA LEU A 23 12.20 -3.43 -2.72
C LEU A 23 11.44 -4.26 -1.67
N ILE A 24 10.20 -4.66 -1.97
CA ILE A 24 9.44 -5.58 -1.11
C ILE A 24 10.06 -6.97 -1.11
N VAL A 25 10.40 -7.51 -2.29
CA VAL A 25 10.94 -8.88 -2.45
C VAL A 25 12.25 -9.03 -1.69
N ILE A 26 13.19 -8.09 -1.83
CA ILE A 26 14.48 -8.17 -1.12
C ILE A 26 14.32 -8.06 0.41
N ARG A 27 13.20 -7.50 0.88
CA ARG A 27 12.87 -7.33 2.30
C ARG A 27 11.84 -8.32 2.81
N VAL A 28 11.57 -9.41 2.09
CA VAL A 28 10.46 -10.33 2.42
C VAL A 28 10.58 -10.94 3.84
N PHE A 29 11.80 -11.09 4.39
CA PHE A 29 12.01 -11.62 5.74
C PHE A 29 11.97 -10.56 6.87
N ASP A 30 11.78 -9.29 6.53
CA ASP A 30 11.58 -8.20 7.49
C ASP A 30 10.11 -8.17 7.93
N LEU A 31 9.87 -8.12 9.25
CA LEU A 31 8.51 -8.03 9.79
C LEU A 31 7.82 -6.73 9.37
N LYS A 32 8.60 -5.65 9.19
CA LYS A 32 8.05 -4.36 8.72
C LYS A 32 7.45 -4.49 7.32
N THR A 33 7.98 -5.36 6.46
CA THR A 33 7.45 -5.58 5.11
C THR A 33 6.01 -6.09 5.12
N TYR A 34 5.67 -6.98 6.07
CA TYR A 34 4.30 -7.47 6.20
C TYR A 34 3.33 -6.39 6.67
N HIS A 35 3.78 -5.49 7.54
CA HIS A 35 3.00 -4.30 7.87
C HIS A 35 2.74 -3.44 6.64
N ILE A 36 3.77 -3.15 5.83
CA ILE A 36 3.64 -2.36 4.59
C ILE A 36 2.62 -3.01 3.65
N LEU A 37 2.72 -4.33 3.45
CA LEU A 37 1.81 -5.07 2.58
C LEU A 37 0.37 -5.11 3.13
N GLN A 38 0.17 -5.27 4.43
CA GLN A 38 -1.15 -5.17 5.07
C GLN A 38 -1.74 -3.76 4.87
N SER A 39 -0.96 -2.71 5.10
CA SER A 39 -1.38 -1.32 4.88
C SER A 39 -1.71 -1.05 3.41
N TYR A 40 -0.97 -1.66 2.48
CA TYR A 40 -1.24 -1.59 1.05
C TYR A 40 -2.57 -2.27 0.69
N CYS A 41 -2.83 -3.49 1.17
CA CYS A 41 -4.13 -4.15 1.00
C CYS A 41 -5.28 -3.30 1.53
N PHE A 42 -5.12 -2.75 2.74
CA PHE A 42 -6.10 -1.84 3.34
C PHE A 42 -6.33 -0.58 2.49
N ALA A 43 -5.26 0.04 2.00
CA ALA A 43 -5.34 1.21 1.11
C ALA A 43 -6.12 0.89 -0.18
N LEU A 44 -5.94 -0.30 -0.75
CA LEU A 44 -6.69 -0.73 -1.93
C LEU A 44 -8.19 -0.95 -1.64
N ILE A 45 -8.54 -1.51 -0.48
CA ILE A 45 -9.94 -1.67 -0.05
C ILE A 45 -10.58 -0.28 0.14
N PHE A 46 -9.90 0.61 0.86
CA PHE A 46 -10.36 1.98 1.12
C PHE A 46 -10.55 2.78 -0.19
N LYS A 47 -9.61 2.64 -1.12
CA LYS A 47 -9.70 3.23 -2.47
C LYS A 47 -10.91 2.73 -3.24
N CYS A 48 -11.17 1.42 -3.22
CA CYS A 48 -12.35 0.83 -3.86
C CYS A 48 -13.66 1.35 -3.25
N PHE A 49 -13.69 1.51 -1.92
CA PHE A 49 -14.80 2.13 -1.21
C PHE A 49 -15.03 3.57 -1.68
N LEU A 50 -14.01 4.43 -1.63
CA LEU A 50 -14.13 5.82 -2.07
C LEU A 50 -14.55 5.95 -3.53
N LYS A 51 -13.99 5.13 -4.41
CA LYS A 51 -14.39 5.07 -5.83
C LYS A 51 -15.87 4.78 -5.99
N SER A 52 -16.39 3.80 -5.24
CA SER A 52 -17.80 3.45 -5.27
C SER A 52 -18.71 4.53 -4.66
N TYR A 53 -18.22 5.22 -3.63
CA TYR A 53 -18.99 6.21 -2.90
C TYR A 53 -19.07 7.55 -3.64
N ILE A 54 -17.96 8.00 -4.23
CA ILE A 54 -17.88 9.28 -4.95
C ILE A 54 -18.54 9.18 -6.32
N GLY A 55 -18.41 8.04 -7.01
CA GLY A 55 -19.18 7.79 -8.23
C GLY A 55 -18.83 8.68 -9.43
N VAL A 56 -17.63 9.29 -9.46
CA VAL A 56 -17.20 10.12 -10.60
C VAL A 56 -16.66 9.21 -11.70
N PRO A 57 -17.27 9.21 -12.91
CA PRO A 57 -16.86 8.32 -13.99
C PRO A 57 -15.46 8.67 -14.52
N LEU A 58 -14.79 7.66 -15.11
CA LEU A 58 -13.56 7.87 -15.87
C LEU A 58 -13.78 8.79 -17.07
N ASN A 59 -12.67 9.33 -17.57
CA ASN A 59 -12.68 10.16 -18.76
C ASN A 59 -13.18 9.35 -19.98
N PRO A 60 -14.19 9.81 -20.74
CA PRO A 60 -14.83 9.01 -21.79
C PRO A 60 -13.88 8.43 -22.85
N TRP A 61 -12.77 9.12 -23.15
CA TRP A 61 -11.80 8.65 -24.15
C TRP A 61 -11.10 7.33 -23.76
N MET A 62 -11.06 6.99 -22.46
CA MET A 62 -10.43 5.75 -21.99
C MET A 62 -11.21 4.49 -22.38
N MET A 63 -12.46 4.63 -22.86
CA MET A 63 -13.34 3.51 -23.27
C MET A 63 -13.46 2.39 -22.21
N GLN A 64 -13.25 2.73 -20.93
CA GLN A 64 -13.30 1.82 -19.80
C GLN A 64 -14.39 2.25 -18.82
N LEU A 65 -15.16 1.28 -18.34
CA LEU A 65 -16.10 1.49 -17.23
C LEU A 65 -15.30 1.53 -15.93
N GLY A 66 -15.46 2.60 -15.16
CA GLY A 66 -14.82 2.73 -13.87
C GLY A 66 -14.96 4.13 -13.27
N TRP A 67 -14.37 4.27 -12.08
CA TRP A 67 -14.42 5.50 -11.30
C TRP A 67 -13.08 6.20 -11.31
N ALA A 68 -13.07 7.52 -11.52
CA ALA A 68 -11.85 8.33 -11.55
C ALA A 68 -11.32 8.62 -10.14
N ILE A 69 -12.17 9.05 -9.21
CA ILE A 69 -11.74 9.59 -7.92
C ILE A 69 -11.80 8.54 -6.80
N PRO A 70 -10.75 8.39 -5.97
CA PRO A 70 -9.41 8.95 -6.11
C PRO A 70 -8.56 8.18 -7.13
N SER A 71 -7.48 8.79 -7.61
CA SER A 71 -6.58 8.11 -8.54
C SER A 71 -6.00 6.82 -7.95
N GLY A 72 -6.16 5.74 -8.72
CA GLY A 72 -5.80 4.39 -8.32
C GLY A 72 -4.31 4.21 -8.04
N HIS A 73 -3.51 4.68 -9.00
CA HIS A 73 -2.05 4.60 -9.00
C HIS A 73 -1.44 5.51 -7.94
N THR A 74 -1.95 6.73 -7.80
CA THR A 74 -1.50 7.67 -6.75
C THR A 74 -1.66 7.08 -5.36
N VAL A 75 -2.83 6.51 -5.03
CA VAL A 75 -3.05 5.90 -3.72
C VAL A 75 -2.18 4.67 -3.51
N ALA A 76 -2.16 3.75 -4.48
CA ALA A 76 -1.44 2.49 -4.38
C ALA A 76 0.09 2.70 -4.22
N LEU A 77 0.71 3.38 -5.18
CA LEU A 77 2.15 3.64 -5.17
C LEU A 77 2.55 4.65 -4.10
N GLY A 78 1.71 5.66 -3.85
CA GLY A 78 1.96 6.67 -2.83
C GLY A 78 2.01 6.10 -1.41
N VAL A 79 1.11 5.17 -1.07
CA VAL A 79 1.15 4.44 0.21
C VAL A 79 2.36 3.50 0.27
N MET A 80 2.61 2.74 -0.81
CA MET A 80 3.73 1.80 -0.86
C MET A 80 5.08 2.50 -0.63
N TYR A 81 5.37 3.55 -1.41
CA TYR A 81 6.62 4.31 -1.26
C TYR A 81 6.67 5.11 0.05
N GLY A 82 5.52 5.63 0.52
CA GLY A 82 5.45 6.38 1.78
C GLY A 82 5.80 5.55 3.02
N LEU A 83 5.67 4.21 2.93
CA LEU A 83 6.03 3.29 3.99
C LEU A 83 7.36 2.55 3.74
N LEU A 84 7.78 2.40 2.48
CA LEU A 84 9.07 1.81 2.11
C LEU A 84 10.25 2.75 2.41
N LEU A 85 10.11 4.03 2.05
CA LEU A 85 11.17 5.03 2.19
C LEU A 85 11.21 5.60 3.60
N ASP A 86 12.41 5.90 4.09
CA ASP A 86 12.56 6.64 5.33
C ASP A 86 12.34 8.14 5.09
N LYS A 87 11.19 8.65 5.52
CA LYS A 87 10.79 10.05 5.30
C LYS A 87 11.77 11.07 5.90
N LYS A 88 12.58 10.71 6.91
CA LYS A 88 13.58 11.63 7.49
C LYS A 88 14.75 11.89 6.55
N THR A 89 15.17 10.86 5.82
CA THR A 89 16.37 10.90 4.96
C THR A 89 16.02 10.95 3.47
N GLN A 90 14.85 10.46 3.09
CA GLN A 90 14.41 10.25 1.70
C GLN A 90 13.11 11.01 1.37
N GLY A 91 12.75 12.03 2.16
CA GLY A 91 11.53 12.82 1.96
C GLY A 91 11.45 13.49 0.58
N TYR A 92 12.57 14.04 0.07
CA TYR A 92 12.62 14.64 -1.28
C TYR A 92 12.43 13.61 -2.38
N LEU A 93 13.02 12.41 -2.24
CA LEU A 93 12.81 11.32 -3.19
C LEU A 93 11.35 10.89 -3.21
N TYR A 94 10.71 10.80 -2.03
CA TYR A 94 9.29 10.49 -1.94
C TYR A 94 8.42 11.55 -2.63
N ALA A 95 8.67 12.83 -2.38
CA ALA A 95 7.97 13.93 -3.04
C ALA A 95 8.17 13.91 -4.57
N PHE A 96 9.39 13.62 -5.03
CA PHE A 96 9.70 13.48 -6.45
C PHE A 96 8.94 12.31 -7.10
N ILE A 97 8.88 11.15 -6.43
CA ILE A 97 8.09 10.00 -6.91
C ILE A 97 6.60 10.36 -7.02
N LEU A 98 6.03 11.02 -6.01
CA LEU A 98 4.64 11.48 -6.06
C LEU A 98 4.41 12.46 -7.22
N PHE A 99 5.35 13.37 -7.45
CA PHE A 99 5.31 14.31 -8.58
C PHE A 99 5.35 13.58 -9.93
N LEU A 100 6.21 12.57 -10.09
CA LEU A 100 6.29 11.76 -11.31
C LEU A 100 4.99 11.01 -11.56
N ILE A 101 4.40 10.38 -10.53
CA ILE A 101 3.12 9.68 -10.65
C ILE A 101 2.01 10.66 -11.05
N ALA A 102 1.90 11.79 -10.35
CA ALA A 102 0.90 12.83 -10.62
C ALA A 102 1.01 13.35 -12.07
N SER A 103 2.22 13.75 -12.47
CA SER A 103 2.48 14.31 -13.80
C SER A 103 2.19 13.30 -14.90
N THR A 104 2.58 12.04 -14.71
CA THR A 104 2.32 10.94 -15.66
C THR A 104 0.82 10.73 -15.87
N LEU A 105 0.04 10.66 -14.78
CA LEU A 105 -1.40 10.37 -14.86
C LEU A 105 -2.19 11.52 -15.51
N ILE A 106 -1.77 12.77 -15.24
CA ILE A 106 -2.36 13.96 -15.85
C ILE A 106 -1.95 14.04 -17.33
N TYR A 107 -0.67 13.80 -17.63
CA TYR A 107 -0.16 13.82 -19.00
C TYR A 107 -0.81 12.75 -19.88
N CYS A 108 -1.05 11.54 -19.36
CA CYS A 108 -1.78 10.52 -20.11
C CYS A 108 -3.28 10.82 -20.24
N GLY A 109 -3.81 11.86 -19.60
CA GLY A 109 -5.23 12.20 -19.60
C GLY A 109 -6.11 11.28 -18.77
N TYR A 110 -5.52 10.40 -17.95
CA TYR A 110 -6.22 9.41 -17.13
C TYR A 110 -6.96 10.02 -15.95
N HIS A 111 -6.39 11.09 -15.41
CA HIS A 111 -6.94 11.79 -14.26
C HIS A 111 -6.82 13.29 -14.46
N ASN A 112 -7.83 14.00 -13.98
CA ASN A 112 -7.72 15.45 -13.82
C ASN A 112 -6.90 15.77 -12.57
N LEU A 113 -6.43 17.02 -12.47
CA LEU A 113 -5.67 17.49 -11.32
C LEU A 113 -6.40 17.23 -9.99
N LEU A 114 -7.71 17.41 -9.96
CA LEU A 114 -8.54 17.18 -8.76
C LEU A 114 -8.45 15.73 -8.27
N ASP A 115 -8.57 14.74 -9.16
CA ASP A 115 -8.53 13.31 -8.82
C ASP A 115 -7.19 12.93 -8.16
N VAL A 116 -6.12 13.55 -8.64
CA VAL A 116 -4.76 13.36 -8.14
C VAL A 116 -4.59 14.04 -6.79
N LEU A 117 -5.05 15.28 -6.62
CA LEU A 117 -4.99 16.00 -5.35
C LEU A 117 -5.76 15.27 -4.24
N ILE A 118 -6.98 14.80 -4.52
CA ILE A 118 -7.75 13.97 -3.58
C ILE A 118 -6.98 12.68 -3.28
N GLY A 119 -6.39 12.04 -4.31
CA GLY A 119 -5.53 10.88 -4.14
C GLY A 119 -4.35 11.14 -3.20
N LEU A 120 -3.67 12.29 -3.32
CA LEU A 120 -2.55 12.67 -2.45
C LEU A 120 -2.99 12.90 -1.00
N VAL A 121 -4.17 13.51 -0.78
CA VAL A 121 -4.76 13.64 0.56
C VAL A 121 -5.04 12.26 1.15
N CYS A 122 -5.61 11.34 0.37
CA CYS A 122 -5.83 9.97 0.81
C CYS A 122 -4.50 9.26 1.15
N VAL A 123 -3.45 9.44 0.35
CA VAL A 123 -2.11 8.91 0.63
C VAL A 123 -1.60 9.43 1.98
N TRP A 124 -1.69 10.74 2.21
CA TRP A 124 -1.26 11.34 3.47
C TRP A 124 -2.02 10.75 4.68
N ILE A 125 -3.35 10.61 4.59
CA ILE A 125 -4.17 10.00 5.65
C ILE A 125 -3.75 8.55 5.89
N LEU A 126 -3.66 7.74 4.83
CA LEU A 126 -3.38 6.30 4.92
C LEU A 126 -1.96 6.02 5.44
N VAL A 127 -0.95 6.76 4.98
CA VAL A 127 0.43 6.63 5.44
C VAL A 127 0.54 7.06 6.90
N SER A 128 -0.09 8.18 7.29
CA SER A 128 -0.08 8.65 8.67
C SER A 128 -0.80 7.67 9.61
N PHE A 129 -1.91 7.10 9.15
CA PHE A 129 -2.65 6.07 9.88
C PHE A 129 -1.82 4.78 10.05
N ALA A 130 -1.13 4.34 9.00
CA ALA A 130 -0.26 3.17 9.07
C ALA A 130 0.91 3.39 10.04
N ASP A 131 1.58 4.54 9.99
CA ASP A 131 2.64 4.91 10.94
C ASP A 131 2.15 4.96 12.39
N PHE A 132 0.94 5.50 12.60
CA PHE A 132 0.31 5.52 13.91
C PHE A 132 0.07 4.10 14.42
N LEU A 133 -0.52 3.23 13.59
CA LEU A 133 -0.77 1.84 13.95
C LEU A 133 0.50 1.01 14.16
N PHE A 134 1.61 1.36 13.50
CA PHE A 134 2.89 0.69 13.66
C PHE A 134 3.47 0.81 15.08
N ARG A 135 3.00 1.79 15.87
CA ARG A 135 3.39 1.97 17.29
C ARG A 135 2.77 0.91 18.21
N PHE A 136 1.75 0.19 17.76
CA PHE A 136 1.04 -0.82 18.54
C PHE A 136 1.55 -2.23 18.23
N LYS A 137 1.21 -3.19 19.10
CA LYS A 137 1.55 -4.61 18.86
C LYS A 137 0.83 -5.11 17.60
N ALA A 138 1.47 -6.06 16.90
CA ALA A 138 0.97 -6.61 15.63
C ALA A 138 -0.50 -7.06 15.68
N LEU A 139 -0.93 -7.70 16.78
CA LEU A 139 -2.31 -8.14 16.94
C LEU A 139 -3.31 -6.98 16.85
N TYR A 140 -3.10 -5.91 17.61
CA TYR A 140 -4.01 -4.75 17.61
C TYR A 140 -4.06 -4.11 16.22
N ARG A 141 -2.90 -3.91 15.60
CA ARG A 141 -2.81 -3.34 14.25
C ARG A 141 -3.58 -4.18 13.22
N VAL A 142 -3.36 -5.50 13.20
CA VAL A 142 -4.03 -6.41 12.26
C VAL A 142 -5.55 -6.39 12.50
N LEU A 143 -6.00 -6.46 13.76
CA LEU A 143 -7.42 -6.38 14.09
C LEU A 143 -8.04 -5.06 13.63
N THR A 144 -7.36 -3.93 13.85
CA THR A 144 -7.83 -2.63 13.37
C THR A 144 -7.99 -2.61 11.85
N TYR A 145 -7.01 -3.12 11.09
CA TYR A 145 -7.13 -3.21 9.64
C TYR A 145 -8.29 -4.10 9.19
N LEU A 146 -8.47 -5.26 9.83
CA LEU A 146 -9.55 -6.19 9.50
C LEU A 146 -10.92 -5.56 9.78
N ILE A 147 -11.12 -4.97 10.96
CA ILE A 147 -12.38 -4.33 11.36
C ILE A 147 -12.72 -3.19 10.40
N LEU A 148 -11.77 -2.29 10.14
CA LEU A 148 -12.01 -1.17 9.23
C LEU A 148 -12.26 -1.64 7.79
N SER A 149 -11.58 -2.69 7.34
CA SER A 149 -11.82 -3.27 6.01
C SER A 149 -13.25 -3.80 5.89
N ILE A 150 -13.75 -4.52 6.90
CA ILE A 150 -15.14 -5.01 6.93
C ILE A 150 -16.12 -3.84 6.89
N ILE A 151 -15.88 -2.78 7.67
CA ILE A 151 -16.71 -1.57 7.67
C ILE A 151 -16.75 -0.95 6.28
N PHE A 152 -15.59 -0.72 5.64
CA PHE A 152 -15.54 -0.09 4.32
C PHE A 152 -16.13 -0.97 3.21
N MET A 153 -15.98 -2.29 3.31
CA MET A 153 -16.61 -3.21 2.36
C MET A 153 -18.14 -3.20 2.46
N ASN A 154 -18.68 -3.15 3.68
CA ASN A 154 -20.13 -3.05 3.91
C ASN A 154 -20.72 -1.70 3.48
N LEU A 155 -19.93 -0.63 3.54
CA LEU A 155 -20.33 0.70 3.07
C LEU A 155 -20.13 0.90 1.55
N SER A 156 -19.45 -0.03 0.87
CA SER A 156 -19.15 0.05 -0.56
C SER A 156 -20.31 -0.49 -1.40
N TYR A 157 -20.54 0.11 -2.57
CA TYR A 157 -21.48 -0.47 -3.55
C TYR A 157 -20.95 -1.79 -4.13
N VAL A 158 -21.87 -2.66 -4.55
CA VAL A 158 -21.65 -4.07 -4.95
C VAL A 158 -20.58 -4.26 -6.03
N SER A 159 -20.38 -3.29 -6.93
CA SER A 159 -19.53 -3.45 -8.13
C SER A 159 -18.04 -3.69 -7.82
N ASN A 160 -17.56 -3.40 -6.60
CA ASN A 160 -16.15 -3.61 -6.21
C ASN A 160 -15.94 -4.68 -5.13
N HIS A 161 -17.01 -5.36 -4.70
CA HIS A 161 -16.94 -6.22 -3.51
C HIS A 161 -16.01 -7.43 -3.69
N ALA A 162 -15.99 -8.05 -4.88
CA ALA A 162 -15.10 -9.18 -5.18
C ALA A 162 -13.62 -8.80 -5.07
N THR A 163 -13.25 -7.65 -5.66
CA THR A 163 -11.88 -7.12 -5.62
C THR A 163 -11.46 -6.74 -4.20
N GLN A 164 -12.36 -6.11 -3.43
CA GLN A 164 -12.09 -5.81 -2.02
C GLN A 164 -11.91 -7.09 -1.19
N MET A 165 -12.72 -8.12 -1.43
CA MET A 165 -12.61 -9.41 -0.75
C MET A 165 -11.27 -10.10 -1.05
N GLN A 166 -10.78 -10.00 -2.28
CA GLN A 166 -9.46 -10.50 -2.64
C GLN A 166 -8.35 -9.82 -1.83
N TYR A 167 -8.36 -8.49 -1.73
CA TYR A 167 -7.38 -7.76 -0.92
C TYR A 167 -7.51 -8.06 0.58
N PHE A 168 -8.73 -8.25 1.06
CA PHE A 168 -9.00 -8.65 2.44
C PHE A 168 -8.39 -10.02 2.75
N ASN A 169 -8.58 -11.00 1.87
CA ASN A 169 -7.99 -12.33 2.00
C ASN A 169 -6.45 -12.28 1.96
N TYR A 170 -5.86 -11.47 1.09
CA TYR A 170 -4.41 -11.26 1.08
C TYR A 170 -3.91 -10.66 2.39
N MET A 171 -4.63 -9.71 2.95
CA MET A 171 -4.28 -9.12 4.25
C MET A 171 -4.29 -10.15 5.38
N ILE A 172 -5.27 -11.08 5.39
CA ILE A 172 -5.30 -12.20 6.35
C ILE A 172 -4.09 -13.11 6.17
N VAL A 173 -3.79 -13.52 4.94
CA VAL A 173 -2.62 -14.38 4.65
C VAL A 173 -1.34 -13.70 5.12
N LEU A 174 -1.17 -12.41 4.85
CA LEU A 174 -0.01 -11.63 5.30
C LEU A 174 0.09 -11.56 6.83
N ALA A 175 -1.04 -11.45 7.54
CA ALA A 175 -1.06 -11.47 9.01
C ALA A 175 -0.65 -12.84 9.58
N VAL A 176 -1.08 -13.93 8.95
CA VAL A 176 -0.66 -15.29 9.34
C VAL A 176 0.85 -15.46 9.14
N ILE A 177 1.39 -15.03 7.99
CA ILE A 177 2.83 -15.12 7.71
C ILE A 177 3.63 -14.28 8.70
N GLU A 178 3.21 -13.05 8.97
CA GLU A 178 3.88 -12.19 9.96
C GLU A 178 3.92 -12.85 11.34
N ARG A 179 2.81 -13.45 11.77
CA ARG A 179 2.72 -14.15 13.06
C ARG A 179 3.65 -15.37 13.12
N ALA A 180 3.73 -16.14 12.03
CA ALA A 180 4.62 -17.28 11.94
C ALA A 180 6.09 -16.84 12.02
N LEU A 181 6.48 -15.82 11.27
CA LEU A 181 7.85 -15.27 11.29
C LEU A 181 8.22 -14.66 12.64
N SER A 182 7.29 -13.96 13.29
CA SER A 182 7.51 -13.42 14.64
C SER A 182 7.75 -14.54 15.64
N SER A 183 6.96 -15.61 15.59
CA SER A 183 7.12 -16.78 16.46
C SER A 183 8.47 -17.47 16.24
N PHE A 184 8.87 -17.67 14.97
CA PHE A 184 10.16 -18.25 14.61
C PHE A 184 11.35 -17.41 15.12
N LYS A 185 11.29 -16.08 14.96
CA LYS A 185 12.32 -15.17 15.48
C LYS A 185 12.44 -15.25 17.01
N ASN A 186 11.32 -15.31 17.73
CA ASN A 186 11.31 -15.44 19.18
C ASN A 186 11.88 -16.79 19.64
N TYR A 187 11.53 -17.88 18.97
CA TYR A 187 12.07 -19.21 19.25
C TYR A 187 13.59 -19.26 19.07
N ARG A 188 14.10 -18.75 17.95
CA ARG A 188 15.56 -18.68 17.67
C ARG A 188 16.30 -17.83 18.72
N LYS A 189 15.70 -16.74 19.19
CA LYS A 189 16.26 -15.92 20.26
C LYS A 189 16.36 -16.70 21.57
N LYS A 190 15.31 -17.47 21.93
CA LYS A 190 15.30 -18.31 23.14
C LYS A 190 16.40 -19.37 23.10
N LEU A 191 16.58 -20.06 21.96
CA LEU A 191 17.63 -21.07 21.79
C LEU A 191 19.05 -20.51 21.97
N ARG A 192 19.32 -19.30 21.45
CA ARG A 192 20.62 -18.64 21.61
C ARG A 192 20.91 -18.26 23.07
N HIS A 193 19.90 -17.87 23.84
CA HIS A 193 20.08 -17.59 25.26
C HIS A 193 20.34 -18.87 26.07
N SER A 194 19.65 -19.98 25.75
CA SER A 194 19.92 -21.25 26.44
C SER A 194 21.31 -21.83 26.14
N SER A 195 21.85 -21.62 24.93
CA SER A 195 23.19 -22.09 24.58
C SER A 195 24.31 -21.31 25.29
N LEU A 196 24.10 -20.02 25.57
CA LEU A 196 25.09 -19.18 26.25
C LEU A 196 25.17 -19.51 27.75
N ASN A 197 24.03 -19.72 28.41
CA ASN A 197 24.00 -20.04 29.84
C ASN A 197 24.56 -21.44 30.17
N GLY A 198 24.68 -22.33 29.19
CA GLY A 198 25.27 -23.66 29.36
C GLY A 198 26.80 -23.68 29.29
N VAL A 199 27.45 -22.58 28.85
CA VAL A 199 28.91 -22.49 28.73
C VAL A 199 29.56 -22.00 30.02
N ASP A 200 28.84 -21.24 30.84
CA ASP A 200 29.34 -20.69 32.12
C ASP A 200 29.16 -21.66 33.32
N ALA A 201 28.73 -22.90 33.06
CA ALA A 201 28.45 -23.91 34.09
C ALA A 201 29.57 -24.97 34.25
N HIS A 202 30.74 -24.75 33.65
CA HIS A 202 31.93 -25.60 33.74
C HIS A 202 33.16 -24.77 34.07
#